data_AF-J9DG95-F1
#
_entry.id   AF-J9DG95-F1
#
_cell.length_a   1.000
_cell.length_b   1.000
_cell.length_c   1.000
_cell.angle_alpha   90.00
_cell.angle_beta   90.00
_cell.angle_gamma   90.00
#
_symmetry.space_group_name_H-M   'P 1'
#
loop_
_entity.id
_entity.type
_entity.pdbx_description
1 polymer ?
#
loop_
_entity_poly.entity_id
_entity_poly.type
_entity_poly.pdbx_seq_one_letter_code
_entity_poly.pdbx_strand_id
1 'polypeptide(L)'
;MDMKQFPIRSFDERVQFMDYTWIISGTIYDGGSEKLLEALRLREINECYFYNVASTPIGKKTVAGVAESFDVETFHVLVSADQADNIFEFIYEFCEMHEPNKGIMYMNKLSKSTVNLLPDLEENSQTELAS
;
A
#
# COMPACT_ATOMS: atom_id res chain seq x y z
N MET A 1 -27.04 4.95 -24.68
CA MET A 1 -25.87 4.50 -23.89
C MET A 1 -26.42 3.74 -22.70
N ASP A 2 -26.31 2.41 -22.70
CA ASP A 2 -26.73 1.60 -21.57
C ASP A 2 -25.77 1.80 -20.39
N MET A 3 -26.30 2.31 -19.28
CA MET A 3 -25.60 2.29 -18.00
C MET A 3 -25.50 0.83 -17.55
N LYS A 4 -24.31 0.23 -17.66
CA LYS A 4 -24.06 -1.07 -17.04
C LYS A 4 -24.30 -0.95 -15.54
N GLN A 5 -25.43 -1.47 -15.08
CA GLN A 5 -25.73 -1.62 -13.67
C GLN A 5 -24.72 -2.62 -13.10
N PHE A 6 -23.74 -2.14 -12.34
CA PHE A 6 -22.84 -3.04 -11.62
C PHE A 6 -23.68 -3.84 -10.60
N PRO A 7 -23.48 -5.16 -10.48
CA PRO A 7 -24.21 -5.95 -9.51
C PRO A 7 -23.96 -5.36 -8.11
N ILE A 8 -25.04 -5.02 -7.42
CA ILE A 8 -24.99 -4.66 -6.00
C ILE A 8 -24.51 -5.91 -5.28
N ARG A 9 -23.22 -5.95 -4.92
CA ARG A 9 -22.66 -7.07 -4.17
C ARG A 9 -23.45 -7.18 -2.87
N SER A 10 -24.12 -8.32 -2.68
CA SER A 10 -24.74 -8.69 -1.41
C SER A 10 -23.70 -8.55 -0.32
N PHE A 11 -24.00 -7.73 0.69
CA PHE A 11 -23.13 -7.61 1.86
C PHE A 11 -23.27 -8.90 2.67
N ASP A 12 -22.16 -9.59 2.91
CA ASP A 12 -22.11 -10.64 3.91
C ASP A 12 -22.00 -9.95 5.28
N GLU A 13 -23.02 -10.09 6.12
CA GLU A 13 -23.10 -9.48 7.45
C GLU A 13 -21.95 -9.92 8.37
N ARG A 14 -21.25 -11.00 8.02
CA ARG A 14 -20.06 -11.49 8.74
C ARG A 14 -18.80 -10.68 8.45
N VAL A 15 -18.81 -9.86 7.40
CA VAL A 15 -17.65 -9.06 6.99
C VAL A 15 -17.72 -7.67 7.64
N GLN A 16 -16.85 -7.43 8.61
CA GLN A 16 -16.69 -6.10 9.19
C GLN A 16 -15.91 -5.20 8.23
N PHE A 17 -16.56 -4.12 7.79
CA PHE A 17 -15.95 -3.11 6.94
C PHE A 17 -15.50 -1.92 7.79
N MET A 18 -14.27 -1.47 7.57
CA MET A 18 -13.77 -0.18 8.06
C MET A 18 -13.93 0.85 6.94
N ASP A 19 -14.59 1.96 7.24
CA ASP A 19 -14.84 3.09 6.32
C ASP A 19 -13.97 4.33 6.61
N TYR A 20 -13.06 4.18 7.59
CA TYR A 20 -12.17 5.23 8.10
C TYR A 20 -10.70 4.98 7.75
N THR A 21 -10.44 4.17 6.72
CA THR A 21 -9.09 3.82 6.25
C THR A 21 -8.71 4.64 5.03
N TRP A 22 -7.44 5.04 4.98
CA TRP A 22 -6.82 5.73 3.87
C TRP A 22 -5.63 4.91 3.37
N ILE A 23 -5.31 5.09 2.09
CA ILE A 23 -4.12 4.51 1.48
C ILE A 23 -3.21 5.64 1.02
N ILE A 24 -1.98 5.61 1.49
CA ILE A 24 -0.89 6.44 0.99
C ILE A 24 -0.09 5.57 0.02
N SER A 25 0.05 6.04 -1.21
CA SER A 25 0.73 5.34 -2.28
C SER A 25 1.81 6.22 -2.84
N GLY A 26 2.97 5.64 -3.14
CA GLY A 26 4.04 6.38 -3.76
C GLY A 26 5.02 5.49 -4.49
N THR A 27 5.86 6.15 -5.29
CA THR A 27 6.92 5.52 -6.06
C THR A 27 8.20 6.27 -5.80
N ILE A 28 9.26 5.55 -5.39
CA ILE A 28 10.59 6.08 -5.10
C ILE A 28 11.50 5.71 -6.28
N TYR A 29 12.21 6.69 -6.84
CA TYR A 29 12.96 6.51 -8.10
C TYR A 29 14.41 6.06 -7.94
N ASP A 30 14.98 6.19 -6.73
CA ASP A 30 16.37 5.85 -6.40
C ASP A 30 16.46 4.68 -5.41
N GLY A 31 15.39 3.89 -5.27
CA GLY A 31 15.29 2.79 -4.32
C GLY A 31 15.36 3.21 -2.85
N GLY A 32 15.70 2.28 -1.96
CA GLY A 32 15.86 2.54 -0.52
C GLY A 32 14.57 2.40 0.28
N SER A 33 13.54 1.78 -0.29
CA SER A 33 12.27 1.51 0.37
C SER A 33 12.40 0.64 1.62
N GLU A 34 13.47 -0.17 1.73
CA GLU A 34 13.83 -0.96 2.91
C GLU A 34 13.97 -0.09 4.19
N LYS A 35 14.55 1.11 4.06
CA LYS A 35 14.73 2.05 5.18
C LYS A 35 13.39 2.67 5.58
N LEU A 36 12.55 2.95 4.60
CA LEU A 36 11.20 3.45 4.83
C LEU A 36 10.36 2.37 5.54
N LEU A 37 10.41 1.12 5.07
CA LEU A 37 9.74 -0.01 5.70
C LEU A 37 10.16 -0.17 7.17
N GLU A 38 11.47 -0.12 7.45
CA GLU A 38 11.97 -0.18 8.83
C GLU A 38 11.45 1.00 9.67
N ALA A 39 11.49 2.22 9.13
CA ALA A 39 11.04 3.41 9.83
C ALA A 39 9.52 3.41 10.11
N LEU A 40 8.71 2.85 9.21
CA LEU A 40 7.27 2.64 9.40
C LEU A 40 7.00 1.57 10.46
N ARG A 41 7.75 0.46 10.43
CA ARG A 41 7.66 -0.61 11.43
C ARG A 41 7.99 -0.11 12.85
N LEU A 42 9.02 0.71 12.99
CA LEU A 42 9.40 1.32 14.29
C LEU A 42 8.32 2.26 14.84
N ARG A 43 7.39 2.71 13.99
CA ARG A 43 6.21 3.52 14.36
C ARG A 43 4.94 2.67 14.50
N GLU A 44 5.07 1.35 14.52
CA GLU A 44 3.96 0.38 14.61
C GLU A 44 2.99 0.41 13.42
N ILE A 45 3.46 0.92 12.26
CA ILE A 45 2.69 0.94 11.00
C ILE A 45 3.06 -0.31 10.21
N ASN A 46 2.24 -1.36 10.37
CA ASN A 46 2.57 -2.68 9.85
C ASN A 46 1.89 -3.02 8.51
N GLU A 47 0.77 -2.37 8.19
CA GLU A 47 0.03 -2.60 6.94
C GLU A 47 0.65 -1.84 5.78
N CYS A 48 1.86 -2.27 5.40
CA CYS A 48 2.65 -1.69 4.33
C CYS A 48 3.01 -2.75 3.28
N TYR A 49 2.93 -2.38 2.02
CA TYR A 49 3.29 -3.24 0.88
C TYR A 49 4.32 -2.52 0.03
N PHE A 50 5.40 -3.22 -0.31
CA PHE A 50 6.51 -2.72 -1.11
C PHE A 50 6.82 -3.69 -2.24
N TYR A 51 7.04 -3.18 -3.45
CA TYR A 51 7.42 -4.00 -4.58
C TYR A 51 8.21 -3.21 -5.62
N ASN A 52 9.16 -3.90 -6.26
CA ASN A 52 9.93 -3.37 -7.38
C ASN A 52 9.05 -3.21 -8.62
N VAL A 53 9.24 -2.12 -9.36
CA VAL A 53 8.54 -1.85 -10.61
C VAL A 53 9.51 -1.39 -11.69
N ALA A 54 9.27 -1.77 -12.94
CA ALA A 54 9.98 -1.20 -14.07
C ALA A 54 9.23 0.06 -14.53
N SER A 55 9.77 1.24 -14.23
CA SER A 55 9.16 2.52 -14.61
C SER A 55 10.21 3.54 -15.04
N THR A 56 9.77 4.52 -15.83
CA THR A 56 10.61 5.63 -16.30
C THR A 56 10.14 6.92 -15.65
N PRO A 57 10.95 7.53 -14.76
CA PRO A 57 10.63 8.83 -14.16
C PRO A 57 10.35 9.92 -15.20
N ILE A 58 9.36 10.76 -14.95
CA ILE A 58 9.13 11.97 -15.76
C ILE A 58 10.37 12.88 -15.70
N GLY A 59 10.77 13.41 -16.84
CA GLY A 59 11.87 14.38 -16.92
C GLY A 59 13.27 13.77 -17.07
N LYS A 60 13.46 12.45 -16.89
CA LYS A 60 14.72 11.78 -17.25
C LYS A 60 14.76 11.50 -18.76
N LYS A 61 15.71 12.11 -19.46
CA LYS A 61 16.02 11.76 -20.85
C LYS A 61 16.79 10.44 -20.86
N THR A 62 16.15 9.36 -21.28
CA THR A 62 16.86 8.11 -21.57
C THR A 62 17.79 8.35 -22.76
N VAL A 63 19.09 8.06 -22.59
CA VAL A 63 20.04 8.12 -23.70
C VAL A 63 19.71 6.96 -24.64
N ALA A 64 19.46 7.25 -25.92
CA ALA A 64 19.03 6.24 -26.89
C ALA A 64 20.03 5.06 -26.93
N GLY A 65 19.57 3.87 -26.60
CA GLY A 65 20.33 2.62 -26.75
C GLY A 65 20.82 1.95 -25.47
N VAL A 66 20.66 2.57 -24.28
CA VAL A 66 20.96 1.93 -22.99
C VAL A 66 19.70 1.92 -22.14
N ALA A 67 19.19 0.74 -21.81
CA ALA A 67 18.18 0.60 -20.78
C ALA A 67 18.87 0.82 -19.43
N GLU A 68 18.77 2.04 -18.88
CA GLU A 68 19.10 2.24 -17.46
C GLU A 68 18.09 1.40 -16.65
N SER A 69 18.61 0.49 -15.83
CA SER A 69 17.82 -0.15 -14.78
C SER A 69 17.65 0.89 -13.70
N PHE A 70 16.42 1.39 -13.55
CA PHE A 70 16.07 2.24 -12.43
C PHE A 70 15.53 1.33 -11.33
N ASP A 71 16.14 1.40 -10.15
CA ASP A 71 15.65 0.71 -8.94
C ASP A 71 14.42 1.47 -8.43
N VAL A 72 13.33 1.38 -9.20
CA VAL A 72 12.07 2.03 -8.88
C VAL A 72 11.24 1.10 -8.02
N GLU A 73 10.85 1.62 -6.85
CA GLU A 73 10.07 0.88 -5.87
C GLU A 73 8.74 1.59 -5.66
N THR A 74 7.65 0.83 -5.65
CA THR A 74 6.32 1.35 -5.27
C THR A 74 5.95 0.85 -3.90
N PHE A 75 5.31 1.71 -3.12
CA PHE A 75 4.79 1.41 -1.81
C PHE A 75 3.32 1.77 -1.66
N HIS A 76 2.66 1.03 -0.77
CA HIS A 76 1.33 1.31 -0.26
C HIS A 76 1.33 1.18 1.25
N VAL A 77 0.81 2.20 1.95
CA VAL A 77 0.70 2.21 3.40
C VAL A 77 -0.76 2.46 3.74
N LEU A 78 -1.37 1.54 4.49
CA LEU A 78 -2.73 1.70 4.98
C LEU A 78 -2.70 2.34 6.37
N VAL A 79 -3.50 3.39 6.54
CA VAL A 79 -3.56 4.17 7.78
C VAL A 79 -5.00 4.51 8.13
N SER A 80 -5.27 4.79 9.39
CA SER A 80 -6.52 5.42 9.81
C SER A 80 -6.53 6.90 9.42
N ALA A 81 -7.72 7.49 9.23
CA ALA A 81 -7.81 8.87 8.75
C ALA A 81 -7.19 9.90 9.70
N ASP A 82 -7.19 9.64 11.01
CA ASP A 82 -6.61 10.53 12.03
C ASP A 82 -5.08 10.60 11.97
N GLN A 83 -4.43 9.55 11.46
CA GLN A 83 -2.98 9.49 11.28
C GLN A 83 -2.54 9.88 9.87
N ALA A 84 -3.47 9.93 8.90
CA ALA A 84 -3.16 9.99 7.48
C ALA A 84 -2.25 11.16 7.08
N ASP A 85 -2.57 12.38 7.53
CA ASP A 85 -1.77 13.57 7.21
C ASP A 85 -0.37 13.51 7.82
N ASN A 86 -0.25 13.06 9.09
CA ASN A 86 1.02 12.97 9.79
C ASN A 86 1.95 11.92 9.15
N ILE A 87 1.38 10.78 8.75
CA ILE A 87 2.15 9.72 8.08
C ILE A 87 2.53 10.12 6.66
N PHE A 88 1.65 10.82 5.94
CA PHE A 88 1.97 11.37 4.63
C PHE A 88 3.16 12.32 4.72
N GLU A 89 3.12 13.31 5.62
CA GLU A 89 4.20 14.27 5.82
C GLU A 89 5.51 13.56 6.22
N PHE A 90 5.43 12.58 7.13
CA PHE A 90 6.59 11.79 7.52
C PHE A 90 7.26 11.09 6.32
N ILE A 91 6.48 10.41 5.47
CA ILE A 91 7.01 9.72 4.29
C ILE A 91 7.59 10.73 3.30
N TYR A 92 6.90 11.86 3.11
CA TYR A 92 7.34 12.94 2.22
C TYR A 92 8.74 13.45 2.61
N GLU A 93 8.93 13.79 3.88
CA GLU A 93 10.21 14.28 4.39
C GLU A 93 11.28 13.18 4.42
N PHE A 94 10.93 11.98 4.89
CA PHE A 94 11.87 10.87 5.02
C PHE A 94 12.46 10.43 3.67
N CYS A 95 11.66 10.47 2.61
CA CYS A 95 12.10 10.15 1.26
C CYS A 95 12.60 11.38 0.46
N GLU A 96 12.73 12.54 1.10
CA GLU A 96 13.17 13.80 0.48
C GLU A 96 12.32 14.19 -0.74
N MET A 97 11.03 13.91 -0.72
CA MET A 97 10.13 14.05 -1.88
C MET A 97 9.94 15.51 -2.36
N HIS A 98 10.46 16.48 -1.62
CA HIS A 98 10.57 17.88 -2.04
C HIS A 98 11.64 18.09 -3.12
N GLU A 99 12.65 17.22 -3.19
CA GLU A 99 13.70 17.30 -4.20
C GLU A 99 13.22 16.74 -5.54
N PRO A 100 13.65 17.36 -6.67
CA PRO A 100 13.30 16.87 -8.00
C PRO A 100 13.75 15.42 -8.23
N ASN A 101 12.88 14.64 -8.87
CA ASN A 101 13.14 13.25 -9.27
C ASN A 101 13.37 12.25 -8.14
N LYS A 102 12.95 12.54 -6.90
CA LYS A 102 12.96 11.54 -5.82
C LYS A 102 11.83 10.53 -5.90
N GLY A 103 10.69 10.97 -6.43
CA GLY A 103 9.53 10.11 -6.55
C GLY A 103 8.24 10.88 -6.72
N ILE A 104 7.13 10.17 -6.54
CA ILE A 104 5.79 10.73 -6.45
C ILE A 104 5.05 10.07 -5.30
N MET A 105 4.16 10.81 -4.64
CA MET A 105 3.32 10.28 -3.59
C MET A 105 1.94 10.93 -3.65
N TYR A 106 0.90 10.15 -3.34
CA TYR A 106 -0.48 10.57 -3.31
C TYR A 106 -1.24 9.77 -2.27
N MET A 107 -2.41 10.29 -1.88
CA MET A 107 -3.21 9.71 -0.81
C MET A 107 -4.67 9.68 -1.22
N ASN A 108 -5.35 8.55 -0.95
CA ASN A 108 -6.76 8.36 -1.26
C ASN A 108 -7.51 7.78 -0.06
N LYS A 109 -8.76 8.23 0.13
CA LYS A 109 -9.69 7.57 1.05
C LYS A 109 -10.13 6.23 0.48
N LEU A 110 -10.06 5.16 1.26
CA LEU A 110 -10.61 3.86 0.86
C LEU A 110 -12.11 3.83 1.15
N SER A 111 -12.90 3.41 0.15
CA SER A 111 -14.36 3.28 0.33
C SER A 111 -14.71 2.15 1.31
N LYS A 112 -13.88 1.10 1.37
CA LYS A 112 -14.04 -0.07 2.21
C LYS A 112 -12.68 -0.71 2.46
N SER A 113 -12.43 -1.12 3.70
CA SER A 113 -11.34 -2.02 4.08
C SER A 113 -11.91 -3.17 4.91
N THR A 114 -11.31 -4.35 4.85
CA THR A 114 -11.71 -5.53 5.61
C THR A 114 -10.51 -6.07 6.35
N VAL A 115 -10.67 -6.38 7.64
CA VAL A 115 -9.62 -7.07 8.39
C VAL A 115 -9.53 -8.51 7.87
N ASN A 116 -8.32 -8.93 7.49
CA ASN A 116 -8.07 -10.33 7.14
C ASN A 116 -7.87 -11.13 8.44
N LEU A 117 -8.96 -11.62 9.02
CA LEU A 117 -8.92 -12.54 10.15
C LEU A 117 -8.62 -13.94 9.62
N LEU A 118 -7.42 -14.45 9.92
CA LEU A 118 -7.14 -15.87 9.70
C LEU A 118 -8.03 -16.68 10.65
N PRO A 119 -8.70 -17.75 10.16
CA PRO A 119 -9.47 -18.61 11.04
C PRO A 119 -8.54 -19.26 12.07
N ASP A 120 -8.97 -19.31 13.33
CA ASP A 120 -8.24 -20.03 14.38
C ASP A 120 -8.10 -21.49 13.97
N LEU A 121 -6.86 -21.95 13.80
CA LEU A 121 -6.54 -23.32 13.37
C LEU A 121 -6.88 -24.38 14.44
N GLU A 122 -7.43 -23.99 15.59
CA GLU A 122 -7.58 -24.87 16.75
C GLU A 122 -8.87 -25.72 16.77
N GLU A 123 -9.86 -25.48 15.90
CA GLU A 123 -11.13 -26.24 15.97
C GLU A 123 -11.15 -27.57 15.21
N ASN A 124 -10.19 -27.87 14.32
CA ASN A 124 -10.28 -29.06 13.45
C ASN A 124 -9.32 -30.21 13.81
N SER A 125 -8.48 -30.08 14.85
CA SER A 125 -7.51 -31.14 15.21
C SER A 125 -7.97 -32.13 16.29
N GLN A 126 -9.14 -31.93 16.89
CA GLN A 126 -9.63 -32.82 17.97
C GLN A 126 -10.75 -33.80 17.56
N THR A 127 -11.32 -33.67 16.35
CA THR A 127 -12.45 -34.52 15.94
C THR A 127 -12.02 -35.79 15.18
N GLU A 128 -10.81 -35.83 14.59
CA GLU A 128 -10.35 -37.00 13.79
C GLU A 128 -9.66 -38.11 14.60
N LEU A 129 -9.48 -37.95 15.92
CA LEU A 129 -8.89 -38.98 16.79
C LEU A 129 -9.92 -39.75 17.64
N ALA A 130 -11.22 -39.52 17.42
CA ALA A 130 -12.30 -40.18 18.15
C ALA A 130 -13.35 -40.87 17.24
N SER A 131 -12.96 -41.27 16.01
CA SER A 131 -13.81 -42.07 15.11
C SER A 131 -13.18 -43.42 14.78
#